data_AF-A0A4Q2AE60-F1
#
_entry.id   AF-A0A4Q2AE60-F1
#
_cell.length_a   1.000
_cell.length_b   1.000
_cell.length_c   1.000
_cell.angle_alpha   90.00
_cell.angle_beta   90.00
_cell.angle_gamma   90.00
#
_symmetry.space_group_name_H-M   'P 1'
#
loop_
_entity.id
_entity.type
_entity.pdbx_description
1 polymer ?
#
loop_
_entity_poly.entity_id
_entity_poly.type
_entity_poly.pdbx_seq_one_letter_code
_entity_poly.pdbx_strand_id
1 'polypeptide(L)'
;MSEADDRLVLATLARLKRVREMRSQIARVAAARQQGIAAQSRRALEAAHAKLATQVAAKAAIQTRLVDDLREARGLQNAAADTRTFDRHIGTANASVSEAAHVHRGHEATLADLQRAARKAKAAEDKLDKAGEKAQHARAARVERDADEVADGYAVRRFATPGAWAAGASDASGHAAPPEAAAAFDAAMASPPADAETAAAGMTDAADAADAVDPTDAADDAAPPAAAERRC
;
A
#
# COMPACT_ATOMS: atom_id res chain seq x y z
N MET A 1 -3.89 2.39 -32.13
CA MET A 1 -3.74 3.22 -30.91
C MET A 1 -2.54 4.11 -31.12
N SER A 2 -2.68 5.39 -30.79
CA SER A 2 -1.63 6.38 -30.97
C SER A 2 -0.65 6.37 -29.78
N GLU A 3 0.58 6.85 -29.98
CA GLU A 3 1.54 7.06 -28.89
C GLU A 3 0.98 8.00 -27.80
N ALA A 4 0.12 8.95 -28.18
CA ALA A 4 -0.58 9.83 -27.25
C ALA A 4 -1.51 9.04 -26.31
N ASP A 5 -2.23 8.05 -26.83
CA ASP A 5 -3.12 7.19 -26.04
C ASP A 5 -2.32 6.38 -25.02
N ASP A 6 -1.17 5.84 -25.44
CA ASP A 6 -0.26 5.08 -24.56
C ASP A 6 0.29 5.93 -23.41
N ARG A 7 0.65 7.19 -23.69
CA ARG A 7 1.10 8.13 -22.66
C ARG A 7 -0.01 8.43 -21.65
N LEU A 8 -1.25 8.59 -22.10
CA LEU A 8 -2.41 8.77 -21.22
C LEU A 8 -2.67 7.54 -20.37
N VAL A 9 -2.60 6.32 -20.93
CA VAL A 9 -2.74 5.07 -20.16
C VAL A 9 -1.65 4.95 -19.11
N LEU A 10 -0.38 5.23 -19.44
CA LEU A 10 0.70 5.18 -18.46
C LEU A 10 0.55 6.24 -17.36
N ALA A 11 0.12 7.46 -17.70
CA ALA A 11 -0.13 8.51 -16.73
C ALA A 11 -1.27 8.16 -15.75
N THR A 12 -2.36 7.57 -16.27
CA THR A 12 -3.48 7.09 -15.43
C THR A 12 -3.07 5.91 -14.54
N LEU A 13 -2.32 4.94 -15.06
CA LEU A 13 -1.76 3.84 -14.27
C LEU A 13 -0.83 4.35 -13.16
N ALA A 14 0.03 5.33 -13.46
CA ALA A 14 0.89 5.96 -12.45
C ALA A 14 0.10 6.66 -11.35
N ARG A 15 -0.99 7.36 -11.72
CA ARG A 15 -1.91 7.97 -10.74
C ARG A 15 -2.58 6.91 -9.86
N LEU A 16 -3.09 5.83 -10.46
CA LEU A 16 -3.71 4.73 -9.74
C LEU A 16 -2.74 4.01 -8.81
N LYS A 17 -1.49 3.82 -9.25
CA LYS A 17 -0.41 3.24 -8.43
C LYS A 17 -0.18 4.07 -7.18
N ARG A 18 -0.02 5.40 -7.30
CA ARG A 18 0.12 6.30 -6.14
C ARG A 18 -1.05 6.16 -5.16
N VAL A 19 -2.28 6.14 -5.66
CA VAL A 19 -3.47 5.98 -4.78
C VAL A 19 -3.48 4.62 -4.08
N ARG A 20 -3.13 3.54 -4.78
CA ARG A 20 -3.11 2.19 -4.20
C ARG A 20 -1.96 2.01 -3.21
N GLU A 21 -0.80 2.58 -3.49
CA GLU A 21 0.33 2.62 -2.57
C GLU A 21 -0.06 3.36 -1.29
N MET A 22 -0.69 4.55 -1.38
CA MET A 22 -1.20 5.23 -0.18
C MET A 22 -2.17 4.36 0.60
N ARG A 23 -3.10 3.65 -0.07
CA ARG A 23 -4.04 2.73 0.61
C ARG A 23 -3.32 1.54 1.26
N SER A 24 -2.27 1.00 0.63
CA SER A 24 -1.48 -0.11 1.19
C SER A 24 -0.65 0.35 2.39
N GLN A 25 -0.12 1.58 2.36
CA GLN A 25 0.55 2.22 3.48
C GLN A 25 -0.41 2.45 4.65
N ILE A 26 -1.60 3.01 4.41
CA ILE A 26 -2.63 3.24 5.44
C ILE A 26 -3.01 1.91 6.10
N ALA A 27 -3.26 0.86 5.31
CA ALA A 27 -3.61 -0.46 5.84
C ALA A 27 -2.48 -1.05 6.71
N ARG A 28 -1.22 -0.90 6.30
CA ARG A 28 -0.06 -1.34 7.08
C ARG A 28 0.08 -0.56 8.39
N VAL A 29 -0.07 0.76 8.34
CA VAL A 29 0.01 1.62 9.54
C VAL A 29 -1.14 1.31 10.51
N ALA A 30 -2.35 1.12 10.00
CA ALA A 30 -3.49 0.72 10.82
C ALA A 30 -3.25 -0.64 11.51
N ALA A 31 -2.76 -1.64 10.76
CA ALA A 31 -2.40 -2.93 11.33
C ALA A 31 -1.30 -2.81 12.39
N ALA A 32 -0.24 -2.02 12.15
CA ALA A 32 0.84 -1.80 13.11
C ALA A 32 0.36 -1.10 14.39
N ARG A 33 -0.51 -0.09 14.27
CA ARG A 33 -1.15 0.54 15.44
C ARG A 33 -1.98 -0.46 16.23
N GLN A 34 -2.74 -1.31 15.53
CA GLN A 34 -3.55 -2.34 16.19
C GLN A 34 -2.70 -3.42 16.87
N GLN A 35 -1.52 -3.76 16.34
CA GLN A 35 -0.57 -4.64 17.03
C GLN A 35 -0.13 -4.04 18.36
N GLY A 36 0.12 -2.73 18.42
CA GLY A 36 0.42 -2.02 19.66
C GLY A 36 -0.71 -2.12 20.68
N ILE A 37 -1.97 -1.92 20.26
CA ILE A 37 -3.16 -2.03 21.11
C ILE A 37 -3.34 -3.48 21.60
N ALA A 38 -3.22 -4.46 20.70
CA ALA A 38 -3.30 -5.88 21.07
C ALA A 38 -2.22 -6.25 22.10
N ALA A 39 -0.98 -5.78 21.93
CA ALA A 39 0.09 -6.00 22.89
C ALA A 39 -0.19 -5.34 24.26
N GLN A 40 -0.75 -4.12 24.27
CA GLN A 40 -1.16 -3.45 25.52
C GLN A 40 -2.29 -4.21 26.22
N SER A 41 -3.28 -4.67 25.46
CA SER A 41 -4.40 -5.47 26.00
C SER A 41 -3.93 -6.80 26.59
N ARG A 42 -2.92 -7.44 25.97
CA ARG A 42 -2.29 -8.64 26.51
C ARG A 42 -1.60 -8.37 27.84
N ARG A 43 -0.84 -7.28 27.96
CA ARG A 43 -0.21 -6.89 29.24
C ARG A 43 -1.25 -6.58 30.31
N ALA A 44 -2.38 -5.97 29.94
CA ALA A 44 -3.49 -5.72 30.87
C ALA A 44 -4.12 -7.03 31.37
N LEU A 45 -4.31 -8.01 30.48
CA LEU A 45 -4.76 -9.36 30.82
C LEU A 45 -3.78 -10.06 31.77
N GLU A 46 -2.48 -10.03 31.46
CA GLU A 46 -1.43 -10.59 32.32
C GLU A 46 -1.42 -9.94 33.71
N ALA A 47 -1.59 -8.61 33.78
CA ALA A 47 -1.71 -7.89 35.05
C ALA A 47 -2.98 -8.28 35.84
N ALA A 48 -4.11 -8.52 35.17
CA ALA A 48 -5.33 -8.98 35.82
C ALA A 48 -5.16 -10.40 36.40
N HIS A 49 -4.50 -11.30 35.65
CA HIS A 49 -4.15 -12.63 36.15
C HIS A 49 -3.19 -12.58 37.34
N ALA A 50 -2.19 -11.71 37.30
CA ALA A 50 -1.26 -11.52 38.41
C ALA A 50 -2.02 -11.05 39.67
N LYS A 51 -2.93 -10.09 39.54
CA LYS A 51 -3.79 -9.64 40.65
C LYS A 51 -4.63 -10.78 41.22
N LEU A 52 -5.27 -11.58 40.36
CA LEU A 52 -6.04 -12.76 40.78
C LEU A 52 -5.16 -13.74 41.57
N ALA A 53 -3.98 -14.07 41.04
CA ALA A 53 -3.04 -14.99 41.68
C ALA A 53 -2.61 -14.49 43.06
N THR A 54 -2.33 -13.18 43.21
CA THR A 54 -2.00 -12.59 44.51
C THR A 54 -3.14 -12.73 45.52
N GLN A 55 -4.39 -12.51 45.10
CA GLN A 55 -5.56 -12.65 46.00
C GLN A 55 -5.79 -14.12 46.42
N VAL A 56 -5.63 -15.06 45.49
CA VAL A 56 -5.71 -16.49 45.77
C VAL A 56 -4.60 -16.93 46.70
N ALA A 57 -3.36 -16.47 46.48
CA ALA A 57 -2.23 -16.77 47.35
C ALA A 57 -2.41 -16.18 48.76
N ALA A 58 -2.93 -14.95 48.87
CA ALA A 58 -3.24 -14.33 50.16
C ALA A 58 -4.31 -15.11 50.92
N LYS A 59 -5.37 -15.56 50.24
CA LYS A 59 -6.39 -16.44 50.83
C LYS A 59 -5.79 -17.77 51.29
N ALA A 60 -4.95 -18.40 50.46
CA ALA A 60 -4.28 -19.65 50.81
C ALA A 60 -3.38 -19.50 52.04
N ALA A 61 -2.63 -18.40 52.16
CA ALA A 61 -1.78 -18.11 53.31
C ALA A 61 -2.58 -17.94 54.63
N ILE A 62 -3.80 -17.39 54.56
CA ILE A 62 -4.70 -17.32 55.71
C ILE A 62 -5.20 -18.72 56.08
N GLN A 63 -5.54 -19.54 55.08
CA GLN A 63 -5.96 -20.92 55.31
C GLN A 63 -4.86 -21.77 55.95
N THR A 64 -3.60 -21.63 55.53
CA THR A 64 -2.48 -22.36 56.15
C THR A 64 -2.28 -21.94 57.60
N ARG A 65 -2.28 -20.62 57.90
CA ARG A 65 -2.18 -20.12 59.28
C ARG A 65 -3.33 -20.64 60.17
N LEU A 66 -4.52 -20.77 59.62
CA LEU A 66 -5.68 -21.30 60.35
C LEU A 66 -5.55 -22.77 60.70
N VAL A 67 -4.97 -23.58 59.83
CA VAL A 67 -4.73 -25.01 60.13
C VAL A 67 -3.75 -25.15 61.29
N ASP A 68 -2.76 -24.25 61.38
CA ASP A 68 -1.73 -24.28 62.42
C ASP A 68 -2.24 -23.74 63.78
N ASP A 69 -3.08 -22.68 63.79
CA ASP A 69 -3.52 -21.96 65.01
C ASP A 69 -5.03 -22.11 65.32
N LEU A 70 -5.52 -23.35 65.49
CA LEU A 70 -6.95 -23.64 65.74
C LEU A 70 -7.44 -23.36 67.17
N ARG A 71 -6.57 -22.94 68.09
CA ARG A 71 -6.86 -22.95 69.54
C ARG A 71 -7.61 -21.71 70.05
N GLU A 72 -7.62 -20.61 69.30
CA GLU A 72 -8.22 -19.34 69.74
C GLU A 72 -9.51 -18.99 68.99
N ALA A 73 -10.64 -18.96 69.70
CA ALA A 73 -11.96 -18.69 69.12
C ALA A 73 -12.08 -17.31 68.42
N ARG A 74 -11.37 -16.29 68.91
CA ARG A 74 -11.31 -14.97 68.27
C ARG A 74 -10.49 -15.00 66.97
N GLY A 75 -9.41 -15.77 66.91
CA GLY A 75 -8.61 -15.99 65.71
C GLY A 75 -9.45 -16.61 64.59
N LEU A 76 -10.23 -17.63 64.92
CA LEU A 76 -11.15 -18.28 63.98
C LEU A 76 -12.22 -17.32 63.43
N GLN A 77 -12.77 -16.45 64.26
CA GLN A 77 -13.75 -15.44 63.82
C GLN A 77 -13.14 -14.40 62.88
N ASN A 78 -11.94 -13.90 63.18
CA ASN A 78 -11.23 -12.94 62.33
C ASN A 78 -10.88 -13.56 60.97
N ALA A 79 -10.38 -14.78 60.97
CA ALA A 79 -10.13 -15.54 59.74
C ALA A 79 -11.38 -15.80 58.90
N ALA A 80 -12.53 -16.09 59.53
CA ALA A 80 -13.79 -16.23 58.83
C ALA A 80 -14.29 -14.89 58.23
N ALA A 81 -13.90 -13.74 58.80
CA ALA A 81 -14.14 -12.43 58.20
C ALA A 81 -13.19 -12.19 57.02
N ASP A 82 -11.89 -12.47 57.18
CA ASP A 82 -10.88 -12.29 56.14
C ASP A 82 -11.12 -13.19 54.93
N THR A 83 -11.49 -14.45 55.14
CA THR A 83 -11.84 -15.36 54.03
C THR A 83 -13.01 -14.81 53.20
N ARG A 84 -14.04 -14.24 53.85
CA ARG A 84 -15.17 -13.60 53.15
C ARG A 84 -14.76 -12.33 52.38
N THR A 85 -13.81 -11.55 52.89
CA THR A 85 -13.29 -10.38 52.15
C THR A 85 -12.48 -10.82 50.94
N PHE A 86 -11.58 -11.81 51.10
CA PHE A 86 -10.81 -12.36 49.98
C PHE A 86 -11.69 -13.06 48.94
N ASP A 87 -12.78 -13.71 49.33
CA ASP A 87 -13.75 -14.28 48.38
C ASP A 87 -14.41 -13.20 47.50
N ARG A 88 -14.75 -12.05 48.09
CA ARG A 88 -15.23 -10.90 47.32
C ARG A 88 -14.14 -10.33 46.40
N HIS A 89 -12.90 -10.21 46.89
CA HIS A 89 -11.78 -9.72 46.07
C HIS A 89 -11.40 -10.67 44.93
N ILE A 90 -11.47 -11.98 45.15
CA ILE A 90 -11.28 -12.99 44.10
C ILE A 90 -12.43 -12.91 43.09
N GLY A 91 -13.67 -12.73 43.56
CA GLY A 91 -14.83 -12.52 42.69
C GLY A 91 -14.67 -11.31 41.76
N THR A 92 -14.27 -10.15 42.29
CA THR A 92 -14.03 -8.95 41.49
C THR A 92 -12.81 -9.09 40.57
N ALA A 93 -11.74 -9.75 41.04
CA ALA A 93 -10.57 -10.05 40.21
C ALA A 93 -10.92 -10.97 39.03
N ASN A 94 -11.73 -12.01 39.24
CA ASN A 94 -12.22 -12.90 38.17
C ASN A 94 -13.07 -12.14 37.15
N ALA A 95 -13.94 -11.23 37.60
CA ALA A 95 -14.69 -10.37 36.70
C ALA A 95 -13.75 -9.52 35.85
N SER A 96 -12.72 -8.92 36.46
CA SER A 96 -11.73 -8.11 35.73
C SER A 96 -10.91 -8.92 34.71
N VAL A 97 -10.57 -10.18 35.03
CA VAL A 97 -9.88 -11.09 34.09
C VAL A 97 -10.79 -11.42 32.91
N SER A 98 -12.07 -11.71 33.18
CA SER A 98 -13.04 -12.04 32.15
C SER A 98 -13.29 -10.87 31.19
N GLU A 99 -13.39 -9.66 31.73
CA GLU A 99 -13.50 -8.42 30.95
C GLU A 99 -12.25 -8.17 30.11
N ALA A 100 -11.05 -8.23 30.72
CA ALA A 100 -9.79 -8.07 30.01
C ALA A 100 -9.61 -9.12 28.90
N ALA A 101 -10.03 -10.37 29.13
CA ALA A 101 -10.01 -11.44 28.14
C ALA A 101 -11.00 -11.21 26.98
N HIS A 102 -12.16 -10.62 27.25
CA HIS A 102 -13.10 -10.24 26.18
C HIS A 102 -12.53 -9.11 25.33
N VAL A 103 -11.99 -8.06 25.98
CA VAL A 103 -11.37 -6.92 25.31
C VAL A 103 -10.18 -7.37 24.45
N HIS A 104 -9.29 -8.21 25.00
CA HIS A 104 -8.14 -8.75 24.29
C HIS A 104 -8.57 -9.53 23.02
N ARG A 105 -9.54 -10.43 23.13
CA ARG A 105 -10.08 -11.16 21.97
C ARG A 105 -10.65 -10.23 20.90
N GLY A 106 -11.33 -9.16 21.30
CA GLY A 106 -11.82 -8.13 20.37
C GLY A 106 -10.68 -7.42 19.63
N HIS A 107 -9.59 -7.08 20.32
CA HIS A 107 -8.40 -6.48 19.71
C HIS A 107 -7.66 -7.44 18.77
N GLU A 108 -7.63 -8.74 19.09
CA GLU A 108 -7.04 -9.76 18.22
C GLU A 108 -7.87 -9.98 16.95
N ALA A 109 -9.20 -10.02 17.06
CA ALA A 109 -10.09 -10.17 15.91
C ALA A 109 -9.91 -9.00 14.93
N THR A 110 -9.96 -7.76 15.45
CA THR A 110 -9.73 -6.55 14.65
C THR A 110 -8.33 -6.50 14.04
N LEU A 111 -7.30 -6.99 14.75
CA LEU A 111 -5.95 -7.12 14.19
C LEU A 111 -5.92 -8.09 13.00
N ALA A 112 -6.60 -9.23 13.10
CA ALA A 112 -6.68 -10.20 12.01
C ALA A 112 -7.37 -9.61 10.77
N ASP A 113 -8.45 -8.83 10.96
CA ASP A 113 -9.13 -8.11 9.88
C ASP A 113 -8.22 -7.10 9.18
N LEU A 114 -7.48 -6.29 9.95
CA LEU A 114 -6.54 -5.32 9.40
C LEU A 114 -5.38 -5.99 8.66
N GLN A 115 -4.89 -7.13 9.14
CA GLN A 115 -3.87 -7.91 8.43
C GLN A 115 -4.40 -8.48 7.12
N ARG A 116 -5.65 -8.98 7.09
CA ARG A 116 -6.31 -9.40 5.84
C ARG A 116 -6.46 -8.24 4.87
N ALA A 117 -6.89 -7.07 5.35
CA ALA A 117 -7.01 -5.86 4.54
C ALA A 117 -5.65 -5.41 3.97
N ALA A 118 -4.59 -5.46 4.76
CA ALA A 118 -3.24 -5.13 4.31
C ALA A 118 -2.74 -6.08 3.21
N ARG A 119 -2.98 -7.40 3.35
CA ARG A 119 -2.64 -8.39 2.31
C ARG A 119 -3.44 -8.13 1.03
N LYS A 120 -4.73 -7.84 1.14
CA LYS A 120 -5.59 -7.50 -0.01
C LYS A 120 -5.14 -6.21 -0.70
N ALA A 121 -4.73 -5.20 0.07
CA ALA A 121 -4.20 -3.95 -0.47
C ALA A 121 -2.90 -4.18 -1.25
N LYS A 122 -1.96 -4.98 -0.70
CA LYS A 122 -0.73 -5.36 -1.38
C LYS A 122 -1.00 -6.15 -2.67
N ALA A 123 -1.92 -7.11 -2.64
CA ALA A 123 -2.29 -7.86 -3.84
C ALA A 123 -2.92 -6.96 -4.93
N ALA A 124 -3.57 -5.85 -4.55
CA ALA A 124 -4.08 -4.87 -5.51
C ALA A 124 -2.98 -3.97 -6.10
N GLU A 125 -1.95 -3.66 -5.31
CA GLU A 125 -0.72 -2.98 -5.75
C GLU A 125 0.03 -3.84 -6.78
N ASP A 126 0.29 -5.10 -6.45
CA ASP A 126 0.97 -6.06 -7.34
C ASP A 126 0.22 -6.26 -8.68
N LYS A 127 -1.12 -6.16 -8.68
CA LYS A 127 -1.92 -6.22 -9.91
C LYS A 127 -1.72 -5.00 -10.79
N LEU A 128 -1.60 -3.81 -10.21
CA LEU A 128 -1.32 -2.59 -10.97
C LEU A 128 0.10 -2.58 -11.49
N ASP A 129 1.07 -3.08 -10.73
CA ASP A 129 2.46 -3.19 -11.19
C ASP A 129 2.55 -4.10 -12.42
N LYS A 130 1.93 -5.28 -12.37
CA LYS A 130 1.83 -6.18 -13.53
C LYS A 130 1.11 -5.55 -14.73
N ALA A 131 0.08 -4.74 -14.49
CA ALA A 131 -0.62 -4.02 -15.57
C ALA A 131 0.26 -2.93 -16.18
N GLY A 132 1.04 -2.22 -15.37
CA GLY A 132 2.02 -1.23 -15.80
C GLY A 132 3.14 -1.84 -16.64
N GLU A 133 3.72 -2.94 -16.19
CA GLU A 133 4.74 -3.70 -16.94
C GLU A 133 4.21 -4.14 -18.31
N LYS A 134 2.99 -4.70 -18.35
CA LYS A 134 2.35 -5.10 -19.61
C LYS A 134 2.12 -3.92 -20.55
N ALA A 135 1.68 -2.78 -20.04
CA ALA A 135 1.49 -1.57 -20.84
C ALA A 135 2.82 -1.06 -21.42
N GLN A 136 3.89 -1.09 -20.63
CA GLN A 136 5.23 -0.69 -21.07
C GLN A 136 5.78 -1.66 -22.13
N HIS A 137 5.66 -2.97 -21.93
CA HIS A 137 6.05 -3.97 -22.93
C HIS A 137 5.25 -3.84 -24.22
N ALA A 138 3.94 -3.60 -24.14
CA ALA A 138 3.11 -3.40 -25.32
C ALA A 138 3.53 -2.16 -26.11
N ARG A 139 3.89 -1.06 -25.42
CA ARG A 139 4.44 0.14 -26.06
C ARG A 139 5.81 -0.13 -26.68
N ALA A 140 6.72 -0.78 -25.96
CA ALA A 140 8.05 -1.12 -26.47
C ALA A 140 7.94 -1.98 -27.75
N ALA A 141 7.10 -3.01 -27.74
CA ALA A 141 6.88 -3.85 -28.91
C ALA A 141 6.24 -3.09 -30.10
N ARG A 142 5.42 -2.06 -29.84
CA ARG A 142 4.92 -1.19 -30.92
C ARG A 142 6.04 -0.34 -31.52
N VAL A 143 6.82 0.31 -30.66
CA VAL A 143 7.97 1.13 -31.08
C VAL A 143 9.00 0.29 -31.86
N GLU A 144 9.26 -0.94 -31.45
CA GLU A 144 10.12 -1.88 -32.18
C GLU A 144 9.56 -2.20 -33.57
N ARG A 145 8.26 -2.55 -33.68
CA ARG A 145 7.62 -2.79 -34.98
C ARG A 145 7.63 -1.55 -35.88
N ASP A 146 7.34 -0.38 -35.32
CA ASP A 146 7.36 0.89 -36.08
C ASP A 146 8.78 1.17 -36.61
N ALA A 147 9.82 0.84 -35.83
CA ALA A 147 11.21 0.97 -36.26
C ALA A 147 11.59 -0.04 -37.35
N ASP A 148 11.15 -1.29 -37.21
CA ASP A 148 11.35 -2.34 -38.22
C ASP A 148 10.64 -1.98 -39.54
N GLU A 149 9.41 -1.47 -39.50
CA GLU A 149 8.67 -1.01 -40.67
C GLU A 149 9.37 0.16 -41.39
N VAL A 150 9.97 1.09 -40.65
CA VAL A 150 10.77 2.18 -41.22
C VAL A 150 12.05 1.64 -41.89
N ALA A 151 12.73 0.69 -41.24
CA ALA A 151 13.93 0.04 -41.78
C ALA A 151 13.62 -0.75 -43.05
N ASP A 152 12.53 -1.52 -43.06
CA ASP A 152 12.04 -2.27 -44.21
C ASP A 152 11.63 -1.34 -45.35
N GLY A 153 10.90 -0.25 -45.05
CA GLY A 153 10.56 0.77 -46.02
C GLY A 153 11.78 1.45 -46.65
N TYR A 154 12.85 1.67 -45.86
CA TYR A 154 14.13 2.15 -46.38
C TYR A 154 14.82 1.10 -47.26
N ALA A 155 14.87 -0.15 -46.83
CA ALA A 155 15.45 -1.24 -47.61
C ALA A 155 14.73 -1.41 -48.96
N VAL A 156 13.38 -1.46 -48.95
CA VAL A 156 12.56 -1.54 -50.16
C VAL A 156 12.87 -0.36 -51.08
N ARG A 157 12.92 0.89 -50.60
CA ARG A 157 13.27 2.04 -51.46
C ARG A 157 14.68 1.92 -52.04
N ARG A 158 15.67 1.47 -51.25
CA ARG A 158 17.05 1.28 -51.71
C ARG A 158 17.16 0.21 -52.80
N PHE A 159 16.43 -0.89 -52.68
CA PHE A 159 16.46 -1.99 -53.66
C PHE A 159 15.48 -1.80 -54.83
N ALA A 160 14.41 -1.03 -54.66
CA ALA A 160 13.44 -0.72 -55.71
C ALA A 160 13.89 0.41 -56.66
N THR A 161 14.94 1.16 -56.33
CA THR A 161 15.52 2.17 -57.23
C THR A 161 16.39 1.46 -58.29
N PRO A 162 15.92 1.27 -59.55
CA PRO A 162 16.71 0.63 -60.59
C PRO A 162 17.71 1.67 -61.10
N GLY A 163 18.96 1.60 -60.64
CA GLY A 163 20.03 2.47 -61.13
C GLY A 163 21.14 2.77 -60.12
N ALA A 164 20.86 2.72 -58.82
CA ALA A 164 21.88 3.10 -57.82
C ALA A 164 23.01 2.06 -57.67
N TRP A 165 22.73 0.77 -57.89
CA TRP A 165 23.75 -0.29 -57.87
C TRP A 165 24.33 -0.60 -59.25
N ALA A 166 23.75 -0.07 -60.33
CA ALA A 166 24.30 -0.21 -61.68
C ALA A 166 25.34 0.87 -62.01
N ALA A 167 25.28 2.05 -61.36
CA ALA A 167 26.25 3.13 -61.58
C ALA A 167 27.63 2.89 -60.94
N GLY A 168 27.75 1.95 -59.98
CA GLY A 168 29.03 1.67 -59.30
C GLY A 168 29.87 0.55 -59.92
N ALA A 169 29.29 -0.28 -60.80
CA ALA A 169 30.00 -1.39 -61.45
C ALA A 169 30.36 -1.10 -62.92
N SER A 170 29.89 0.02 -63.49
CA SER A 170 30.15 0.41 -64.88
C SER A 170 31.01 1.67 -65.02
N ASP A 171 31.71 2.10 -63.99
CA ASP A 171 32.71 3.16 -64.15
C ASP A 171 34.04 2.82 -63.46
N ALA A 172 34.74 1.86 -64.06
CA ALA A 172 36.19 1.71 -63.92
C ALA A 172 36.95 2.68 -64.85
N SER A 173 36.36 3.84 -65.17
CA SER A 173 36.95 4.84 -66.07
C SER A 173 36.61 6.28 -65.65
N GLY A 174 37.08 6.65 -64.47
CA GLY A 174 37.59 8.00 -64.20
C GLY A 174 36.56 9.13 -64.18
N HIS A 175 35.89 9.33 -63.04
CA HIS A 175 35.39 10.65 -62.64
C HIS A 175 35.75 10.91 -61.18
N ALA A 176 36.87 11.62 -60.98
CA ALA A 176 37.18 12.25 -59.70
C ALA A 176 36.10 13.29 -59.40
N ALA A 177 35.36 13.11 -58.30
CA ALA A 177 34.46 14.13 -57.79
C ALA A 177 35.28 15.37 -57.37
N PRO A 178 34.81 16.60 -57.66
CA PRO A 178 35.49 17.80 -57.20
C PRO A 178 35.47 17.86 -55.66
N PRO A 179 36.60 18.19 -55.01
CA PRO A 179 36.73 18.19 -53.54
C PRO A 179 35.79 19.16 -52.82
N GLU A 180 35.19 20.11 -53.53
CA GLU A 180 34.27 21.11 -52.98
C GLU A 180 32.94 20.51 -52.51
N ALA A 181 32.45 19.43 -53.14
CA ALA A 181 31.18 18.81 -52.74
C ALA A 181 31.30 18.03 -51.42
N ALA A 182 32.47 17.45 -51.15
CA ALA A 182 32.76 16.79 -49.87
C ALA A 182 32.93 17.81 -48.74
N ALA A 183 33.57 18.95 -49.02
CA ALA A 183 33.75 20.03 -48.04
C ALA A 183 32.43 20.69 -47.64
N ALA A 184 31.47 20.83 -48.57
CA ALA A 184 30.16 21.41 -48.28
C ALA A 184 29.29 20.53 -47.38
N PHE A 185 29.40 19.20 -47.52
CA PHE A 185 28.67 18.25 -46.68
C PHE A 185 29.25 18.18 -45.27
N ASP A 186 30.58 18.17 -45.11
CA ASP A 186 31.22 18.22 -43.80
C ASP A 186 30.97 19.54 -43.06
N ALA A 187 30.89 20.67 -43.78
CA ALA A 187 30.52 21.96 -43.19
C ALA A 187 29.07 22.00 -42.66
N ALA A 188 28.15 21.28 -43.32
CA ALA A 188 26.76 21.17 -42.88
C ALA A 188 26.59 20.26 -41.64
N MET A 189 27.44 19.25 -41.48
CA MET A 189 27.43 18.33 -40.33
C MET A 189 28.21 18.85 -39.11
N ALA A 190 29.12 19.81 -39.30
CA ALA A 190 29.94 20.39 -38.24
C ALA A 190 29.32 21.64 -37.56
N SER A 191 28.14 22.10 -37.99
CA SER A 191 27.47 23.26 -37.40
C SER A 191 26.59 22.85 -36.19
N PRO A 192 26.92 23.28 -34.95
CA PRO A 192 26.06 23.05 -33.79
C PRO A 192 24.85 24.02 -33.81
N PRO A 193 23.67 23.63 -33.27
CA PRO A 193 22.56 24.54 -33.14
C PRO A 193 22.88 25.63 -32.10
N ALA A 194 23.07 26.85 -32.57
CA ALA A 194 22.95 28.04 -31.75
C ALA A 194 21.46 28.37 -31.64
N ASP A 195 20.89 28.17 -30.45
CA ASP A 195 19.82 28.99 -29.86
C ASP A 195 19.43 28.46 -28.48
N ALA A 196 20.24 28.85 -27.49
CA ALA A 196 19.88 29.07 -26.09
C ALA A 196 20.49 30.45 -25.78
N GLU A 197 19.85 31.48 -25.23
CA GLU A 197 18.74 31.65 -24.29
C GLU A 197 18.08 33.02 -24.63
N THR A 198 16.83 33.32 -24.29
CA THR A 198 16.49 33.99 -23.02
C THR A 198 15.00 34.35 -23.00
N ALA A 199 14.32 34.03 -21.90
CA ALA A 199 13.37 34.93 -21.22
C ALA A 199 12.75 34.21 -20.01
N ALA A 200 13.38 34.39 -18.85
CA ALA A 200 12.72 34.27 -17.58
C ALA A 200 12.00 35.60 -17.28
N ALA A 201 10.68 35.56 -17.06
CA ALA A 201 9.96 36.51 -16.19
C ALA A 201 8.49 36.09 -16.02
N GLY A 202 8.00 36.15 -14.77
CA GLY A 202 6.59 36.43 -14.50
C GLY A 202 5.80 35.32 -13.82
N MET A 203 5.89 35.25 -12.50
CA MET A 203 5.00 34.51 -11.61
C MET A 203 4.03 35.48 -10.94
N THR A 204 2.71 35.26 -11.06
CA THR A 204 1.59 35.67 -10.15
C THR A 204 0.32 34.97 -10.67
N ASP A 205 -0.17 33.90 -10.05
CA ASP A 205 -1.08 33.81 -8.89
C ASP A 205 -2.50 34.37 -9.14
N ALA A 206 -3.50 33.48 -9.11
CA ALA A 206 -4.82 33.66 -8.48
C ALA A 206 -5.81 32.53 -8.88
N ALA A 207 -6.01 31.62 -7.93
CA ALA A 207 -7.28 31.11 -7.39
C ALA A 207 -8.55 30.92 -8.27
N ASP A 208 -9.15 29.74 -8.02
CA ASP A 208 -10.58 29.50 -7.78
C ASP A 208 -11.52 29.26 -8.98
N ALA A 209 -11.97 28.01 -9.09
CA ALA A 209 -13.41 27.70 -9.11
C ALA A 209 -13.61 26.18 -8.96
N ALA A 210 -14.48 25.87 -8.01
CA ALA A 210 -14.94 24.55 -7.64
C ALA A 210 -15.86 23.88 -8.69
N ASP A 211 -16.09 22.59 -8.42
CA ASP A 211 -17.37 21.89 -8.55
C ASP A 211 -17.74 21.28 -9.92
N ALA A 212 -17.70 19.95 -9.96
CA ALA A 212 -18.83 19.13 -10.40
C ALA A 212 -18.56 17.68 -10.02
N VAL A 213 -19.23 17.26 -8.94
CA VAL A 213 -19.47 15.88 -8.54
C VAL A 213 -20.34 15.22 -9.62
N ASP A 214 -19.95 14.04 -10.11
CA ASP A 214 -20.88 13.14 -10.80
C ASP A 214 -21.04 11.83 -9.98
N PRO A 215 -22.25 11.52 -9.48
CA PRO A 215 -22.51 10.41 -8.58
C PRO A 215 -23.15 9.22 -9.33
N THR A 216 -22.38 8.19 -9.67
CA THR A 216 -22.96 6.90 -10.07
C THR A 216 -22.04 5.73 -9.71
N ASP A 217 -22.14 5.27 -8.46
CA ASP A 217 -22.14 3.82 -8.16
C ASP A 217 -22.48 3.59 -6.69
N ALA A 218 -23.78 3.51 -6.41
CA ALA A 218 -24.31 3.02 -5.15
C ALA A 218 -25.52 2.12 -5.44
N ALA A 219 -25.21 0.89 -5.85
CA ALA A 219 -26.09 -0.25 -5.67
C ALA A 219 -25.31 -1.29 -4.86
N ASP A 220 -25.64 -1.40 -3.58
CA ASP A 220 -26.23 -2.64 -3.02
C ASP A 220 -26.24 -2.63 -1.49
N ASP A 221 -27.48 -2.68 -0.98
CA ASP A 221 -27.98 -3.43 0.17
C ASP A 221 -27.13 -3.54 1.45
N ALA A 222 -27.57 -2.80 2.46
CA ALA A 222 -27.62 -3.34 3.82
C ALA A 222 -28.83 -2.76 4.57
N ALA A 223 -29.87 -3.58 4.70
CA ALA A 223 -31.00 -3.33 5.58
C ALA A 223 -30.54 -3.09 7.04
N PRO A 224 -31.14 -2.15 7.78
CA PRO A 224 -30.84 -1.99 9.20
C PRO A 224 -31.50 -3.11 10.02
N PRO A 225 -30.84 -3.63 11.08
CA PRO A 225 -31.45 -4.61 11.97
C PRO A 225 -32.56 -3.96 12.82
N ALA A 226 -33.65 -4.71 12.99
CA ALA A 226 -34.79 -4.33 13.81
C ALA A 226 -34.38 -3.94 15.24
N ALA A 227 -34.80 -2.75 15.66
CA ALA A 227 -34.69 -2.30 17.03
C ALA A 227 -35.56 -3.19 17.94
N ALA A 228 -34.92 -3.78 18.95
CA ALA A 228 -35.60 -4.45 20.04
C ALA A 228 -36.32 -3.40 20.91
N GLU A 229 -37.61 -3.22 20.69
CA GLU A 229 -38.47 -2.56 21.67
C GLU A 229 -38.74 -3.52 22.83
N ARG A 230 -38.03 -3.28 23.95
CA ARG A 230 -38.51 -3.67 25.27
C ARG A 230 -39.37 -2.53 25.80
N ARG A 231 -40.63 -2.82 26.13
CA ARG A 231 -41.41 -2.06 27.10
C ARG A 231 -42.10 -3.03 28.07
N CYS A 232 -41.85 -2.73 29.35
CA CYS A 232 -42.58 -2.99 30.59
C CYS A 232 -43.46 -4.23 30.70
#